data_AF-A0A962N9F5-F1
#
_entry.id   AF-A0A962N9F5-F1
#
_cell.length_a   1.000
_cell.length_b   1.000
_cell.length_c   1.000
_cell.angle_alpha   90.00
_cell.angle_beta   90.00
_cell.angle_gamma   90.00
#
_symmetry.space_group_name_H-M   'P 1'
#
loop_
_entity.id
_entity.type
_entity.pdbx_description
1 polymer ?
#
loop_
_entity_poly.entity_id
_entity_poly.type
_entity_poly.pdbx_seq_one_letter_code
_entity_poly.pdbx_strand_id
1 'polypeptide(L)'
;YTYLPASISDADFLGTPVLDPAKLTVTGSLPFALDQLPPNNLGWVPTRLGVFSDVGEILRLKAEWGYSNDDLWQGLIGHSVLRDYGLWQPDPQTHFDPHWFSWTPAYLQAGNGTLARNPGLGLGDFYSVSRKRPFMVFNTSIFINDSTSSDLVPFEANFMLGVRQPFPAPGSSATIGGGLVASMGMNGAFEKDLGNHTVSVSTAKRAFTLADIVGCSSAAFAQAFEESVPLLNGIVPRYRYFPIVNRTSVPTRTYRFADGGSLENLGVNALLARGLSRLLVGVNTDEKLQMIGNDIVVSSDIPPLFGLHYVAGKGYVKYSEDPGSGATRLFRHNRVFHESDFPALQQALWQRRQHGEPVVVKQTLSVLPNPWFGVAGGGTVDVLWMYNDFVDAFWQQLDWEVRGAIDVAGELAFPLYNTFTQLKLDAVAVNALAHLWCWNLAADWTPPTGGQSNKALTLSMFQ
;
A
#
# COMPACT_ATOMS: atom_id res chain seq x y z
N TYR A 1 6.83 8.53 4.93
CA TYR A 1 8.30 8.32 5.01
C TYR A 1 9.08 9.05 3.90
N THR A 2 8.83 8.78 2.62
CA THR A 2 9.64 9.34 1.51
C THR A 2 9.58 10.87 1.41
N TYR A 3 8.41 11.47 1.58
CA TYR A 3 8.21 12.92 1.61
C TYR A 3 8.38 13.54 3.00
N LEU A 4 8.80 12.76 4.01
CA LEU A 4 8.89 13.26 5.39
C LEU A 4 9.84 14.47 5.47
N PRO A 5 9.43 15.59 6.11
CA PRO A 5 10.27 16.76 6.28
C PRO A 5 11.59 16.44 6.99
N ALA A 6 12.62 17.23 6.72
CA ALA A 6 13.91 17.08 7.40
C ALA A 6 13.86 17.42 8.91
N SER A 7 12.85 18.17 9.34
CA SER A 7 12.61 18.49 10.76
C SER A 7 12.16 17.29 11.59
N ILE A 8 11.65 16.22 10.96
CA ILE A 8 11.23 15.00 11.64
C ILE A 8 12.28 13.92 11.42
N SER A 9 12.88 13.45 12.51
CA SER A 9 13.90 12.39 12.45
C SER A 9 13.28 11.02 12.16
N ASP A 10 14.08 10.09 11.63
CA ASP A 10 13.58 8.73 11.37
C ASP A 10 13.26 7.99 12.67
N ALA A 11 14.02 8.22 13.75
CA ALA A 11 13.78 7.61 15.05
C ALA A 11 12.50 8.13 15.71
N ASP A 12 12.17 9.41 15.49
CA ASP A 12 10.91 10.00 15.93
C ASP A 12 9.74 9.46 15.10
N PHE A 13 9.88 9.40 13.78
CA PHE A 13 8.83 8.92 12.87
C PHE A 13 8.57 7.41 12.94
N LEU A 14 9.60 6.58 13.03
CA LEU A 14 9.49 5.11 13.00
C LEU A 14 9.56 4.48 14.40
N GLY A 15 10.04 5.23 15.41
CA GLY A 15 10.43 4.67 16.70
C GLY A 15 11.84 4.09 16.69
N THR A 16 12.39 3.82 17.87
CA THR A 16 13.66 3.10 18.02
C THR A 16 13.35 1.65 18.39
N PRO A 17 13.85 0.65 17.64
CA PRO A 17 13.52 -0.74 17.92
C PRO A 17 14.21 -1.23 19.19
N VAL A 18 13.47 -1.98 20.01
CA VAL A 18 14.00 -2.80 21.10
C VAL A 18 14.07 -4.25 20.61
N LEU A 19 15.29 -4.73 20.34
CA LEU A 19 15.53 -6.07 19.78
C LEU A 19 15.63 -7.18 20.84
N ASP A 20 15.56 -6.81 22.11
CA ASP A 20 15.53 -7.73 23.25
C ASP A 20 14.15 -7.61 23.90
N PRO A 21 13.19 -8.51 23.59
CA PRO A 21 11.82 -8.38 24.05
C PRO A 21 11.69 -8.35 25.58
N ALA A 22 12.64 -8.94 26.31
CA ALA A 22 12.67 -8.92 27.78
C ALA A 22 12.91 -7.52 28.38
N LYS A 23 13.26 -6.52 27.56
CA LYS A 23 13.40 -5.13 27.98
C LYS A 23 12.16 -4.29 27.74
N LEU A 24 11.17 -4.82 27.04
CA LEU A 24 9.91 -4.11 26.83
C LEU A 24 9.16 -3.99 28.15
N THR A 25 8.54 -2.86 28.38
CA THR A 25 7.72 -2.58 29.57
C THR A 25 6.37 -2.02 29.12
N VAL A 26 5.33 -2.17 29.93
CA VAL A 26 4.02 -1.57 29.60
C VAL A 26 4.12 -0.04 29.67
N THR A 27 4.69 0.46 30.77
CA THR A 27 4.89 1.89 31.06
C THR A 27 6.38 2.20 31.25
N GLY A 28 6.77 3.47 31.29
CA GLY A 28 8.14 3.88 31.59
C GLY A 28 8.64 4.97 30.66
N SER A 29 9.75 4.69 29.96
CA SER A 29 10.37 5.63 29.01
C SER A 29 10.64 4.97 27.67
N LEU A 30 10.50 5.74 26.60
CA LEU A 30 10.96 5.33 25.28
C LEU A 30 12.45 4.91 25.31
N PRO A 31 12.85 3.89 24.53
CA PRO A 31 12.02 3.12 23.60
C PRO A 31 11.37 1.87 24.21
N PHE A 32 11.45 1.66 25.53
CA PHE A 32 11.03 0.41 26.17
C PHE A 32 9.54 0.34 26.47
N ALA A 33 8.91 1.49 26.75
CA ALA A 33 7.51 1.58 27.13
C ALA A 33 6.57 1.45 25.93
N LEU A 34 5.69 0.44 25.96
CA LEU A 34 4.70 0.19 24.90
C LEU A 34 3.57 1.23 24.89
N ASP A 35 3.23 1.83 26.03
CA ASP A 35 2.17 2.84 26.12
C ASP A 35 2.55 4.22 25.58
N GLN A 36 3.79 4.40 25.11
CA GLN A 36 4.31 5.66 24.61
C GLN A 36 4.73 5.58 23.15
N LEU A 37 4.34 6.59 22.38
CA LEU A 37 4.81 6.82 21.02
C LEU A 37 5.51 8.20 20.97
N PRO A 38 6.65 8.34 20.26
CA PRO A 38 7.22 9.64 19.97
C PRO A 38 6.18 10.59 19.33
N PRO A 39 6.26 11.92 19.53
CA PRO A 39 5.23 12.85 19.07
C PRO A 39 4.92 12.77 17.57
N ASN A 40 5.93 12.52 16.73
CA ASN A 40 5.74 12.42 15.28
C ASN A 40 5.74 10.97 14.78
N ASN A 41 5.52 9.99 15.64
CA ASN A 41 5.54 8.59 15.25
C ASN A 41 4.38 8.25 14.29
N LEU A 42 4.65 7.44 13.26
CA LEU A 42 3.64 6.93 12.33
C LEU A 42 2.56 6.11 13.01
N GLY A 43 2.91 5.46 14.12
CA GLY A 43 2.02 4.68 14.97
C GLY A 43 0.83 5.45 15.51
N TRP A 44 0.87 6.79 15.58
CA TRP A 44 -0.30 7.59 15.95
C TRP A 44 -1.43 7.55 14.91
N VAL A 45 -1.15 7.20 13.66
CA VAL A 45 -2.18 7.11 12.60
C VAL A 45 -3.25 6.06 12.95
N PRO A 46 -2.91 4.77 13.17
CA PRO A 46 -3.90 3.77 13.56
C PRO A 46 -4.49 3.96 14.95
N THR A 47 -4.04 4.93 15.77
CA THR A 47 -4.72 5.26 17.03
C THR A 47 -5.79 6.35 16.89
N ARG A 48 -5.88 6.98 15.72
CA ARG A 48 -6.72 8.16 15.48
C ARG A 48 -7.73 7.96 14.36
N LEU A 49 -7.49 7.01 13.46
CA LEU A 49 -8.48 6.55 12.50
C LEU A 49 -9.50 5.67 13.22
N GLY A 50 -10.75 5.76 12.79
CA GLY A 50 -11.83 5.00 13.43
C GLY A 50 -13.18 5.39 12.86
N VAL A 51 -14.00 4.40 12.56
CA VAL A 51 -15.27 4.55 11.82
C VAL A 51 -16.13 5.72 12.32
N PHE A 52 -16.29 5.89 13.64
CA PHE A 52 -17.12 6.97 14.20
C PHE A 52 -16.45 8.34 14.19
N SER A 53 -15.13 8.43 14.48
CA SER A 53 -14.40 9.70 14.38
C SER A 53 -14.29 10.17 12.92
N ASP A 54 -14.16 9.22 12.01
CA ASP A 54 -14.05 9.47 10.57
C ASP A 54 -15.37 10.01 10.01
N VAL A 55 -16.53 9.51 10.44
CA VAL A 55 -17.83 10.05 10.02
C VAL A 55 -18.01 11.51 10.46
N GLY A 56 -17.63 11.84 11.70
CA GLY A 56 -17.71 13.23 12.19
C GLY A 56 -16.85 14.18 11.36
N GLU A 57 -15.61 13.77 11.06
CA GLU A 57 -14.70 14.55 10.23
C GLU A 57 -15.17 14.65 8.77
N ILE A 58 -15.68 13.57 8.18
CA ILE A 58 -16.28 13.57 6.84
C ILE A 58 -17.45 14.56 6.76
N LEU A 59 -18.33 14.57 7.77
CA LEU A 59 -19.45 15.52 7.83
C LEU A 59 -18.95 16.97 7.94
N ARG A 60 -17.88 17.21 8.71
CA ARG A 60 -17.23 18.52 8.83
C ARG A 60 -16.66 18.99 7.50
N LEU A 61 -15.85 18.15 6.83
CA LEU A 61 -15.27 18.44 5.52
C LEU A 61 -16.34 18.77 4.48
N LYS A 62 -17.47 18.07 4.52
CA LYS A 62 -18.61 18.35 3.65
C LYS A 62 -19.32 19.66 3.98
N ALA A 63 -19.68 19.84 5.25
CA ALA A 63 -20.54 20.95 5.68
C ALA A 63 -19.81 22.28 5.77
N GLU A 64 -18.58 22.28 6.30
CA GLU A 64 -17.80 23.49 6.52
C GLU A 64 -16.91 23.83 5.32
N TRP A 65 -16.29 22.81 4.70
CA TRP A 65 -15.24 23.03 3.68
C TRP A 65 -15.72 22.75 2.26
N GLY A 66 -16.98 22.34 2.10
CA GLY A 66 -17.62 22.17 0.79
C GLY A 66 -17.03 21.05 -0.07
N TYR A 67 -16.37 20.06 0.54
CA TYR A 67 -15.84 18.91 -0.18
C TYR A 67 -16.95 18.16 -0.91
N SER A 68 -16.74 17.86 -2.19
CA SER A 68 -17.63 16.99 -2.96
C SER A 68 -17.52 15.56 -2.44
N ASN A 69 -18.55 14.73 -2.62
CA ASN A 69 -18.52 13.37 -2.07
C ASN A 69 -17.27 12.60 -2.56
N ASP A 70 -16.92 12.75 -3.85
CA ASP A 70 -15.80 12.07 -4.49
C ASP A 70 -14.41 12.56 -3.98
N ASP A 71 -14.37 13.61 -3.16
CA ASP A 71 -13.13 14.15 -2.54
C ASP A 71 -13.06 13.90 -1.02
N LEU A 72 -14.15 13.46 -0.38
CA LEU A 72 -14.25 13.41 1.09
C LEU A 72 -13.22 12.47 1.71
N TRP A 73 -12.97 11.32 1.08
CA TRP A 73 -11.99 10.36 1.56
C TRP A 73 -10.57 10.96 1.55
N GLN A 74 -10.21 11.70 0.50
CA GLN A 74 -8.91 12.37 0.41
C GLN A 74 -8.77 13.48 1.43
N GLY A 75 -9.84 14.25 1.65
CA GLY A 75 -9.87 15.26 2.70
C GLY A 75 -9.59 14.63 4.06
N LEU A 76 -10.25 13.51 4.37
CA LEU A 76 -10.04 12.76 5.62
C LEU A 76 -8.59 12.28 5.73
N ILE A 77 -8.03 11.68 4.68
CA ILE A 77 -6.65 11.19 4.67
C ILE A 77 -5.64 12.35 4.83
N GLY A 78 -5.86 13.45 4.13
CA GLY A 78 -5.08 14.67 4.29
C GLY A 78 -5.09 15.16 5.74
N HIS A 79 -6.27 15.29 6.32
CA HIS A 79 -6.48 15.79 7.68
C HIS A 79 -5.94 14.85 8.77
N SER A 80 -6.29 13.56 8.70
CA SER A 80 -6.05 12.60 9.79
C SER A 80 -4.70 11.88 9.70
N VAL A 81 -4.07 11.87 8.52
CA VAL A 81 -2.79 11.19 8.29
C VAL A 81 -1.68 12.17 7.94
N LEU A 82 -1.87 13.02 6.94
CA LEU A 82 -0.76 13.78 6.34
C LEU A 82 -0.47 15.12 7.05
N ARG A 83 -1.49 15.73 7.65
CA ARG A 83 -1.41 17.05 8.31
C ARG A 83 -0.29 17.13 9.35
N ASP A 84 -0.18 16.12 10.21
CA ASP A 84 0.77 16.18 11.33
C ASP A 84 2.24 16.07 10.88
N TYR A 85 2.45 15.67 9.62
CA TYR A 85 3.75 15.65 8.97
C TYR A 85 3.99 16.87 8.07
N GLY A 86 3.09 17.86 8.08
CA GLY A 86 3.14 19.03 7.20
C GLY A 86 2.92 18.70 5.72
N LEU A 87 2.37 17.51 5.41
CA LEU A 87 2.13 17.01 4.06
C LEU A 87 0.67 17.19 3.61
N TRP A 88 -0.05 18.04 4.33
CA TRP A 88 -1.35 18.54 3.94
C TRP A 88 -1.54 19.97 4.46
N GLN A 89 -1.57 20.93 3.53
CA GLN A 89 -1.63 22.36 3.81
C GLN A 89 -2.76 23.00 2.99
N PRO A 90 -4.03 22.82 3.40
CA PRO A 90 -5.16 23.32 2.64
C PRO A 90 -5.16 24.84 2.56
N ASP A 91 -5.46 25.38 1.38
CA ASP A 91 -5.63 26.81 1.19
C ASP A 91 -6.85 27.32 2.00
N PRO A 92 -6.76 28.44 2.74
CA PRO A 92 -7.86 28.89 3.60
C PRO A 92 -9.16 29.26 2.88
N GLN A 93 -9.12 29.53 1.57
CA GLN A 93 -10.29 29.93 0.79
C GLN A 93 -10.93 28.75 0.07
N THR A 94 -10.12 27.87 -0.51
CA THR A 94 -10.60 26.71 -1.28
C THR A 94 -10.69 25.44 -0.44
N HIS A 95 -10.03 25.41 0.72
CA HIS A 95 -9.89 24.26 1.62
C HIS A 95 -9.19 23.04 1.01
N PHE A 96 -8.73 23.13 -0.24
CA PHE A 96 -7.92 22.10 -0.88
C PHE A 96 -6.44 22.45 -0.75
N ASP A 97 -5.62 21.41 -0.64
CA ASP A 97 -4.17 21.57 -0.69
C ASP A 97 -3.74 21.96 -2.12
N PRO A 98 -3.03 23.09 -2.32
CA PRO A 98 -2.60 23.52 -3.65
C PRO A 98 -1.32 22.83 -4.13
N HIS A 99 -0.66 22.00 -3.30
CA HIS A 99 0.65 21.45 -3.60
C HIS A 99 0.58 20.17 -4.41
N TRP A 100 1.24 20.17 -5.57
CA TRP A 100 1.55 18.94 -6.30
C TRP A 100 2.64 18.15 -5.58
N PHE A 101 2.93 16.93 -6.03
CA PHE A 101 4.12 16.20 -5.58
C PHE A 101 5.05 15.85 -6.74
N SER A 102 6.36 15.80 -6.47
CA SER A 102 7.39 15.48 -7.45
C SER A 102 8.63 14.85 -6.80
N TRP A 103 9.66 14.53 -7.61
CA TRP A 103 10.84 13.83 -7.11
C TRP A 103 11.73 14.71 -6.24
N THR A 104 12.65 15.47 -6.80
CA THR A 104 13.57 16.32 -6.03
C THR A 104 13.47 17.77 -6.53
N PRO A 105 13.90 18.76 -5.74
CA PRO A 105 14.04 20.12 -6.24
C PRO A 105 14.91 20.20 -7.51
N ALA A 106 15.98 19.41 -7.58
CA ALA A 106 16.85 19.33 -8.75
C ALA A 106 16.11 18.79 -10.00
N TYR A 107 15.22 17.80 -9.82
CA TYR A 107 14.38 17.28 -10.91
C TYR A 107 13.42 18.35 -11.44
N LEU A 108 12.81 19.13 -10.54
CA LEU A 108 11.89 20.22 -10.88
C LEU A 108 12.59 21.36 -11.65
N GLN A 109 13.83 21.68 -11.25
CA GLN A 109 14.62 22.81 -11.77
C GLN A 109 15.51 22.49 -12.98
N ALA A 110 15.58 21.23 -13.41
CA ALA A 110 16.38 20.85 -14.57
C ALA A 110 16.05 21.72 -15.81
N GLY A 111 16.98 21.84 -16.77
CA GLY A 111 16.82 22.73 -17.93
C GLY A 111 15.56 22.47 -18.77
N ASN A 112 15.04 21.24 -18.73
CA ASN A 112 13.72 20.84 -19.24
C ASN A 112 12.86 20.22 -18.12
N GLY A 113 12.95 20.76 -16.92
CA GLY A 113 12.18 20.35 -15.75
C GLY A 113 10.78 20.95 -15.75
N THR A 114 10.00 20.63 -14.72
CA THR A 114 8.63 21.12 -14.57
C THR A 114 8.59 22.65 -14.46
N LEU A 115 9.51 23.27 -13.73
CA LEU A 115 9.50 24.73 -13.51
C LEU A 115 9.93 25.50 -14.76
N ALA A 116 10.87 24.95 -15.56
CA ALA A 116 11.25 25.54 -16.84
C ALA A 116 10.08 25.62 -17.83
N ARG A 117 9.17 24.63 -17.80
CA ARG A 117 7.96 24.60 -18.63
C ARG A 117 6.79 25.40 -18.06
N ASN A 118 6.82 25.75 -16.78
CA ASN A 118 5.73 26.39 -16.06
C ASN A 118 6.28 27.57 -15.23
N PRO A 119 6.65 28.69 -15.87
CA PRO A 119 7.37 29.79 -15.20
C PRO A 119 6.57 30.52 -14.11
N GLY A 120 5.25 30.29 -14.03
CA GLY A 120 4.41 30.79 -12.95
C GLY A 120 4.47 29.97 -11.66
N LEU A 121 5.20 28.85 -11.66
CA LEU A 121 5.34 27.97 -10.51
C LEU A 121 6.74 28.09 -9.89
N GLY A 122 6.81 27.86 -8.59
CA GLY A 122 8.04 27.74 -7.81
C GLY A 122 8.16 26.39 -7.12
N LEU A 123 9.30 26.17 -6.44
CA LEU A 123 9.51 24.98 -5.62
C LEU A 123 8.48 24.83 -4.49
N GLY A 124 7.97 25.97 -3.99
CA GLY A 124 6.96 26.01 -2.93
C GLY A 124 5.63 25.41 -3.33
N ASP A 125 5.35 25.20 -4.62
CA ASP A 125 4.11 24.59 -5.09
C ASP A 125 4.15 23.05 -5.10
N PHE A 126 5.26 22.45 -4.63
CA PHE A 126 5.49 21.02 -4.69
C PHE A 126 5.99 20.41 -3.38
N TYR A 127 5.35 19.33 -2.94
CA TYR A 127 5.99 18.36 -2.06
C TYR A 127 7.08 17.62 -2.84
N SER A 128 8.33 17.73 -2.37
CA SER A 128 9.50 17.12 -2.99
C SER A 128 10.27 16.27 -2.00
N VAL A 129 10.86 15.18 -2.49
CA VAL A 129 11.80 14.34 -1.75
C VAL A 129 13.09 15.13 -1.52
N SER A 130 13.30 15.53 -0.27
CA SER A 130 14.44 16.36 0.15
C SER A 130 15.60 15.56 0.74
N ARG A 131 15.38 14.28 1.07
CA ARG A 131 16.35 13.39 1.70
C ARG A 131 16.63 12.17 0.81
N LYS A 132 17.79 11.54 0.98
CA LYS A 132 18.06 10.24 0.34
C LYS A 132 17.10 9.20 0.92
N ARG A 133 16.05 8.87 0.17
CA ARG A 133 14.97 7.97 0.57
C ARG A 133 14.80 6.85 -0.45
N PRO A 134 14.22 5.70 -0.04
CA PRO A 134 13.81 4.67 -0.97
C PRO A 134 12.89 5.24 -2.06
N PHE A 135 13.03 4.66 -3.25
CA PHE A 135 12.12 4.96 -4.34
C PHE A 135 10.72 4.44 -3.99
N MET A 136 9.73 5.33 -3.96
CA MET A 136 8.38 4.97 -3.56
C MET A 136 7.51 4.66 -4.77
N VAL A 137 6.71 3.61 -4.65
CA VAL A 137 5.65 3.25 -5.61
C VAL A 137 4.36 3.12 -4.81
N PHE A 138 3.39 3.99 -5.09
CA PHE A 138 2.01 3.83 -4.65
C PHE A 138 1.27 2.99 -5.68
N ASN A 139 0.55 1.98 -5.19
CA ASN A 139 -0.35 1.19 -6.01
C ASN A 139 -1.78 1.65 -5.75
N THR A 140 -2.49 2.01 -6.80
CA THR A 140 -3.94 2.20 -6.82
C THR A 140 -4.46 1.52 -8.08
N SER A 141 -5.75 1.62 -8.34
CA SER A 141 -6.38 1.01 -9.49
C SER A 141 -7.44 1.93 -10.08
N ILE A 142 -7.68 1.77 -11.38
CA ILE A 142 -8.78 2.43 -12.08
C ILE A 142 -9.76 1.37 -12.58
N PHE A 143 -11.05 1.63 -12.39
CA PHE A 143 -12.09 0.86 -13.07
C PHE A 143 -12.07 1.17 -14.57
N ILE A 144 -11.96 0.13 -15.40
CA ILE A 144 -11.93 0.33 -16.87
C ILE A 144 -13.28 0.91 -17.38
N ASN A 145 -14.38 0.65 -16.67
CA ASN A 145 -15.69 1.24 -16.95
C ASN A 145 -16.58 1.34 -15.68
N ASP A 146 -17.80 1.84 -15.82
CA ASP A 146 -18.74 2.06 -14.72
C ASP A 146 -19.62 0.84 -14.35
N SER A 147 -19.39 -0.33 -14.95
CA SER A 147 -20.08 -1.56 -14.59
C SER A 147 -19.64 -2.07 -13.21
N THR A 148 -20.57 -2.69 -12.49
CA THR A 148 -20.29 -3.42 -11.24
C THR A 148 -19.38 -4.63 -11.46
N SER A 149 -19.33 -5.17 -12.69
CA SER A 149 -18.40 -6.23 -13.08
C SER A 149 -17.12 -5.72 -13.74
N SER A 150 -16.87 -4.40 -13.72
CA SER A 150 -15.66 -3.82 -14.32
C SER A 150 -14.40 -4.43 -13.73
N ASP A 151 -13.41 -4.68 -14.58
CA ASP A 151 -12.06 -4.94 -14.12
C ASP A 151 -11.38 -3.66 -13.63
N LEU A 152 -10.34 -3.88 -12.84
CA LEU A 152 -9.42 -2.86 -12.35
C LEU A 152 -8.10 -2.98 -13.11
N VAL A 153 -7.54 -1.85 -13.56
CA VAL A 153 -6.20 -1.81 -14.14
C VAL A 153 -5.23 -1.13 -13.18
N PRO A 154 -3.93 -1.54 -13.15
CA PRO A 154 -2.96 -0.92 -12.27
C PRO A 154 -2.76 0.55 -12.62
N PHE A 155 -3.00 1.42 -11.65
CA PHE A 155 -2.58 2.81 -11.71
C PHE A 155 -1.54 3.02 -10.64
N GLU A 156 -0.33 3.37 -11.06
CA GLU A 156 0.78 3.51 -10.14
C GLU A 156 1.17 4.98 -10.06
N ALA A 157 1.69 5.38 -8.91
CA ALA A 157 2.31 6.68 -8.75
C ALA A 157 3.66 6.56 -8.06
N ASN A 158 4.61 7.32 -8.55
CA ASN A 158 5.86 7.64 -7.88
C ASN A 158 6.00 9.17 -7.87
N PHE A 159 6.96 9.73 -8.59
CA PHE A 159 6.95 11.14 -8.99
C PHE A 159 6.27 11.39 -10.36
N MET A 160 6.02 10.30 -11.09
CA MET A 160 5.16 10.19 -12.26
C MET A 160 4.05 9.19 -11.95
N LEU A 161 2.89 9.33 -12.57
CA LEU A 161 1.71 8.54 -12.27
C LEU A 161 0.92 8.19 -13.53
N GLY A 162 0.19 7.08 -13.50
CA GLY A 162 -0.61 6.62 -14.63
C GLY A 162 -0.72 5.11 -14.71
N VAL A 163 -1.43 4.68 -15.75
CA VAL A 163 -1.52 3.27 -16.15
C VAL A 163 -0.42 3.00 -17.18
N ARG A 164 0.61 2.21 -16.80
CA ARG A 164 1.80 1.98 -17.64
C ARG A 164 1.45 1.26 -18.95
N GLN A 165 0.62 0.24 -18.88
CA GLN A 165 0.21 -0.55 -20.05
C GLN A 165 -1.03 0.07 -20.73
N PRO A 166 -1.17 -0.08 -22.06
CA PRO A 166 -2.41 0.27 -22.74
C PRO A 166 -3.44 -0.84 -22.55
N PHE A 167 -4.65 -0.51 -22.10
CA PHE A 167 -5.76 -1.46 -22.00
C PHE A 167 -6.91 -1.03 -22.90
N PRO A 168 -7.54 -1.95 -23.64
CA PRO A 168 -8.74 -1.64 -24.40
C PRO A 168 -9.90 -1.36 -23.42
N ALA A 169 -10.63 -0.27 -23.64
CA ALA A 169 -11.89 -0.04 -22.95
C ALA A 169 -12.93 -1.05 -23.48
N PRO A 170 -13.69 -1.75 -22.62
CA PRO A 170 -14.67 -2.74 -23.04
C PRO A 170 -15.68 -2.15 -24.05
N GLY A 171 -15.83 -2.85 -25.18
CA GLY A 171 -16.73 -2.42 -26.27
C GLY A 171 -16.27 -1.18 -27.04
N SER A 172 -15.02 -0.73 -26.90
CA SER A 172 -14.48 0.45 -27.55
C SER A 172 -13.05 0.23 -28.08
N SER A 173 -12.67 0.98 -29.12
CA SER A 173 -11.26 1.14 -29.52
C SER A 173 -10.50 2.13 -28.63
N ALA A 174 -11.17 2.78 -27.67
CA ALA A 174 -10.54 3.68 -26.72
C ALA A 174 -9.63 2.90 -25.79
N THR A 175 -8.38 3.35 -25.62
CA THR A 175 -7.42 2.76 -24.69
C THR A 175 -7.36 3.57 -23.40
N ILE A 176 -7.17 2.94 -22.24
CA ILE A 176 -6.70 3.60 -21.02
C ILE A 176 -5.19 3.34 -20.87
N GLY A 177 -4.43 4.32 -20.40
CA GLY A 177 -3.02 4.12 -20.06
C GLY A 177 -2.03 4.25 -21.20
N GLY A 178 -1.00 3.40 -21.17
CA GLY A 178 0.14 3.40 -22.09
C GLY A 178 1.25 4.39 -21.70
N GLY A 179 1.28 4.87 -20.46
CA GLY A 179 2.35 5.76 -20.01
C GLY A 179 2.06 6.43 -18.67
N LEU A 180 2.96 7.34 -18.29
CA LEU A 180 2.90 8.08 -17.04
C LEU A 180 2.99 9.59 -17.31
N VAL A 181 2.37 10.40 -16.45
CA VAL A 181 2.44 11.87 -16.44
C VAL A 181 2.87 12.37 -15.08
N ALA A 182 3.36 13.61 -14.99
CA ALA A 182 3.55 14.26 -13.70
C ALA A 182 2.19 14.47 -13.00
N SER A 183 2.20 14.68 -11.68
CA SER A 183 1.00 15.01 -10.89
C SER A 183 0.22 16.20 -11.45
N MET A 184 0.88 17.16 -12.07
CA MET A 184 0.25 18.29 -12.78
C MET A 184 -0.60 17.90 -13.99
N GLY A 185 -0.34 16.73 -14.59
CA GLY A 185 -1.11 16.21 -15.71
C GLY A 185 -2.48 15.66 -15.29
N MET A 186 -2.69 15.43 -14.00
CA MET A 186 -3.97 14.95 -13.46
C MET A 186 -4.98 16.08 -13.36
N ASN A 187 -6.26 15.72 -13.39
CA ASN A 187 -7.41 16.64 -13.33
C ASN A 187 -7.53 17.64 -14.48
N GLY A 188 -6.49 17.82 -15.30
CA GLY A 188 -6.52 18.53 -16.57
C GLY A 188 -7.07 17.68 -17.72
N ALA A 189 -7.42 18.35 -18.82
CA ALA A 189 -7.72 17.71 -20.10
C ALA A 189 -6.51 17.78 -21.02
N PHE A 190 -6.26 16.75 -21.81
CA PHE A 190 -5.27 16.82 -22.88
C PHE A 190 -5.70 17.89 -23.91
N GLU A 191 -4.76 18.76 -24.30
CA GLU A 191 -5.02 19.80 -25.32
C GLU A 191 -4.26 19.52 -26.61
N LYS A 192 -2.94 19.33 -26.51
CA LYS A 192 -2.06 19.10 -27.67
C LYS A 192 -0.71 18.53 -27.29
N ASP A 193 -0.07 17.88 -28.25
CA ASP A 193 1.33 17.51 -28.18
C ASP A 193 2.25 18.71 -28.42
N LEU A 194 3.31 18.80 -27.62
CA LEU A 194 4.36 19.83 -27.76
C LEU A 194 5.70 19.26 -28.24
N GLY A 195 5.77 17.94 -28.48
CA GLY A 195 7.02 17.22 -28.84
C GLY A 195 7.84 16.80 -27.61
N ASN A 196 8.93 16.04 -27.81
CA ASN A 196 9.87 15.61 -26.75
C ASN A 196 9.18 15.05 -25.48
N HIS A 197 8.20 14.16 -25.65
CA HIS A 197 7.42 13.59 -24.54
C HIS A 197 6.73 14.64 -23.64
N THR A 198 6.42 15.82 -24.19
CA THR A 198 5.74 16.92 -23.50
C THR A 198 4.37 17.16 -24.13
N VAL A 199 3.37 17.39 -23.29
CA VAL A 199 1.99 17.69 -23.67
C VAL A 199 1.51 18.95 -22.96
N SER A 200 0.60 19.68 -23.59
CA SER A 200 -0.19 20.72 -22.93
C SER A 200 -1.46 20.11 -22.37
N VAL A 201 -1.81 20.49 -21.14
CA VAL A 201 -3.07 20.12 -20.50
C VAL A 201 -3.76 21.38 -19.99
N SER A 202 -5.09 21.36 -19.96
CA SER A 202 -5.86 22.45 -19.37
C SER A 202 -5.56 22.56 -17.87
N THR A 203 -5.55 23.78 -17.33
CA THR A 203 -5.39 24.01 -15.88
C THR A 203 -6.45 23.25 -15.08
N ALA A 204 -6.01 22.42 -14.14
CA ALA A 204 -6.89 21.70 -13.24
C ALA A 204 -7.58 22.65 -12.25
N LYS A 205 -8.79 22.32 -11.81
CA LYS A 205 -9.53 23.11 -10.79
C LYS A 205 -8.83 23.11 -9.42
N ARG A 206 -8.09 22.05 -9.12
CA ARG A 206 -7.23 21.89 -7.94
C ARG A 206 -6.07 20.96 -8.27
N ALA A 207 -4.98 21.05 -7.51
CA ALA A 207 -3.85 20.15 -7.64
C ALA A 207 -4.25 18.70 -7.35
N PHE A 208 -3.54 17.76 -7.97
CA PHE A 208 -3.55 16.35 -7.57
C PHE A 208 -2.37 16.13 -6.62
N THR A 209 -2.70 15.90 -5.36
CA THR A 209 -1.82 16.06 -4.20
C THR A 209 -1.40 14.71 -3.61
N LEU A 210 -0.56 14.73 -2.55
CA LEU A 210 -0.27 13.53 -1.78
C LEU A 210 -1.52 12.94 -1.13
N ALA A 211 -2.46 13.77 -0.67
CA ALA A 211 -3.72 13.30 -0.09
C ALA A 211 -4.56 12.55 -1.13
N ASP A 212 -4.52 12.96 -2.39
CA ASP A 212 -5.24 12.29 -3.48
C ASP A 212 -4.71 10.88 -3.72
N ILE A 213 -3.40 10.74 -3.94
CA ILE A 213 -2.82 9.43 -4.24
C ILE A 213 -2.83 8.48 -3.05
N VAL A 214 -2.58 8.99 -1.83
CA VAL A 214 -2.66 8.16 -0.61
C VAL A 214 -4.12 7.76 -0.36
N GLY A 215 -5.08 8.65 -0.58
CA GLY A 215 -6.50 8.34 -0.47
C GLY A 215 -6.97 7.31 -1.50
N CYS A 216 -6.57 7.44 -2.76
CA CYS A 216 -6.85 6.41 -3.78
C CYS A 216 -6.24 5.05 -3.40
N SER A 217 -5.01 5.05 -2.89
CA SER A 217 -4.29 3.84 -2.48
C SER A 217 -4.86 3.18 -1.22
N SER A 218 -5.76 3.84 -0.48
CA SER A 218 -6.40 3.33 0.74
C SER A 218 -7.93 3.18 0.62
N ALA A 219 -8.48 3.35 -0.59
CA ALA A 219 -9.92 3.36 -0.84
C ALA A 219 -10.52 1.94 -0.92
N ALA A 220 -10.16 1.04 0.00
CA ALA A 220 -10.61 -0.36 -0.03
C ALA A 220 -12.14 -0.49 0.08
N PHE A 221 -12.79 0.49 0.70
CA PHE A 221 -14.26 0.57 0.75
C PHE A 221 -14.90 0.73 -0.63
N ALA A 222 -14.20 1.30 -1.62
CA ALA A 222 -14.76 1.49 -2.96
C ALA A 222 -15.16 0.17 -3.62
N GLN A 223 -14.50 -0.93 -3.22
CA GLN A 223 -14.84 -2.28 -3.66
C GLN A 223 -15.86 -2.95 -2.73
N ALA A 224 -15.68 -2.86 -1.42
CA ALA A 224 -16.47 -3.62 -0.44
C ALA A 224 -17.84 -3.00 -0.09
N PHE A 225 -17.95 -1.67 -0.15
CA PHE A 225 -19.11 -0.93 0.36
C PHE A 225 -20.01 -0.32 -0.72
N GLU A 226 -19.56 -0.19 -1.98
CA GLU A 226 -20.42 0.24 -3.10
C GLU A 226 -21.67 -0.66 -3.24
N GLU A 227 -21.55 -1.94 -2.89
CA GLU A 227 -22.65 -2.92 -2.99
C GLU A 227 -23.56 -2.97 -1.75
N SER A 228 -23.07 -2.55 -0.57
CA SER A 228 -23.72 -2.83 0.73
C SER A 228 -24.22 -1.60 1.48
N VAL A 229 -23.68 -0.39 1.22
CA VAL A 229 -24.10 0.85 1.91
C VAL A 229 -24.28 2.00 0.90
N PRO A 230 -25.50 2.22 0.38
CA PRO A 230 -25.78 3.25 -0.62
C PRO A 230 -25.37 4.68 -0.24
N LEU A 231 -25.33 4.99 1.07
CA LEU A 231 -24.90 6.29 1.58
C LEU A 231 -23.43 6.60 1.29
N LEU A 232 -22.59 5.57 1.09
CA LEU A 232 -21.16 5.66 0.81
C LEU A 232 -20.81 5.54 -0.69
N ASN A 233 -21.80 5.32 -1.56
CA ASN A 233 -21.58 5.22 -3.01
C ASN A 233 -20.97 6.52 -3.60
N GLY A 234 -21.18 7.66 -2.92
CA GLY A 234 -20.59 8.93 -3.32
C GLY A 234 -19.14 9.15 -2.91
N ILE A 235 -18.55 8.37 -2.00
CA ILE A 235 -17.20 8.65 -1.47
C ILE A 235 -16.06 8.02 -2.27
N VAL A 236 -16.39 7.30 -3.34
CA VAL A 236 -15.39 6.67 -4.21
C VAL A 236 -14.62 7.76 -4.96
N PRO A 237 -13.28 7.74 -4.92
CA PRO A 237 -12.49 8.81 -5.51
C PRO A 237 -12.66 8.87 -7.03
N ARG A 238 -12.84 10.08 -7.57
CA ARG A 238 -13.00 10.30 -9.01
C ARG A 238 -12.11 11.42 -9.54
N TYR A 239 -11.34 11.10 -10.56
CA TYR A 239 -10.40 12.06 -11.17
C TYR A 239 -10.49 12.06 -12.68
N ARG A 240 -10.20 13.23 -13.27
CA ARG A 240 -10.03 13.31 -14.72
C ARG A 240 -8.66 12.76 -15.09
N TYR A 241 -8.66 11.83 -16.04
CA TYR A 241 -7.47 11.23 -16.60
C TYR A 241 -7.64 11.08 -18.11
N PHE A 242 -6.54 11.22 -18.84
CA PHE A 242 -6.49 10.96 -20.27
C PHE A 242 -5.50 9.83 -20.54
N PRO A 243 -5.79 8.94 -21.49
CA PRO A 243 -4.84 7.89 -21.82
C PRO A 243 -3.61 8.51 -22.46
N ILE A 244 -2.43 7.98 -22.16
CA ILE A 244 -1.19 8.53 -22.71
C ILE A 244 -1.03 8.07 -24.16
N VAL A 245 -1.28 6.79 -24.42
CA VAL A 245 -1.40 6.27 -25.78
C VAL A 245 -2.79 6.64 -26.34
N ASN A 246 -2.83 7.10 -27.59
CA ASN A 246 -4.04 7.55 -28.29
C ASN A 246 -4.75 8.79 -27.69
N ARG A 247 -4.05 9.60 -26.87
CA ARG A 247 -4.57 10.87 -26.29
C ARG A 247 -5.23 11.83 -27.28
N THR A 248 -4.83 11.80 -28.55
CA THR A 248 -5.40 12.63 -29.62
C THR A 248 -6.76 12.14 -30.10
N SER A 249 -7.08 10.86 -29.88
CA SER A 249 -8.29 10.19 -30.39
C SER A 249 -9.25 9.77 -29.29
N VAL A 250 -8.79 9.75 -28.03
CA VAL A 250 -9.60 9.39 -26.87
C VAL A 250 -9.68 10.60 -25.93
N PRO A 251 -10.89 11.12 -25.67
CA PRO A 251 -11.04 12.30 -24.82
C PRO A 251 -10.67 11.97 -23.36
N THR A 252 -10.24 12.99 -22.62
CA THR A 252 -10.16 12.93 -21.16
C THR A 252 -11.51 12.57 -20.56
N ARG A 253 -11.53 11.65 -19.60
CA ARG A 253 -12.73 11.23 -18.88
C ARG A 253 -12.50 11.27 -17.38
N THR A 254 -13.59 11.31 -16.63
CA THR A 254 -13.56 11.06 -15.19
C THR A 254 -13.58 9.56 -14.96
N TYR A 255 -12.62 9.04 -14.20
CA TYR A 255 -12.52 7.64 -13.83
C TYR A 255 -12.73 7.46 -12.33
N ARG A 256 -13.30 6.32 -11.95
CA ARG A 256 -13.34 5.85 -10.57
C ARG A 256 -12.01 5.19 -10.22
N PHE A 257 -11.50 5.52 -9.05
CA PHE A 257 -10.28 4.93 -8.49
C PHE A 257 -10.64 4.02 -7.32
N ALA A 258 -9.86 2.97 -7.15
CA ALA A 258 -9.97 2.07 -6.02
C ALA A 258 -8.59 1.79 -5.43
N ASP A 259 -8.60 1.11 -4.29
CA ASP A 259 -7.41 0.61 -3.62
C ASP A 259 -6.52 -0.24 -4.55
N GLY A 260 -5.22 -0.22 -4.34
CA GLY A 260 -4.28 -1.09 -5.04
C GLY A 260 -4.42 -2.55 -4.61
N GLY A 261 -4.71 -2.78 -3.32
CA GLY A 261 -4.94 -4.08 -2.72
C GLY A 261 -6.17 -4.82 -3.26
N SER A 262 -7.14 -4.09 -3.80
CA SER A 262 -8.27 -4.69 -4.55
C SER A 262 -7.82 -5.40 -5.85
N LEU A 263 -6.60 -5.11 -6.31
CA LEU A 263 -5.99 -5.75 -7.47
C LEU A 263 -4.85 -6.68 -7.04
N GLU A 264 -3.86 -6.18 -6.28
CA GLU A 264 -2.71 -6.94 -5.79
C GLU A 264 -2.14 -6.29 -4.51
N ASN A 265 -2.23 -7.00 -3.38
CA ASN A 265 -2.02 -6.41 -2.05
C ASN A 265 -0.58 -6.45 -1.53
N LEU A 266 0.35 -7.12 -2.22
CA LEU A 266 1.73 -7.31 -1.78
C LEU A 266 2.75 -6.43 -2.54
N GLY A 267 2.32 -5.76 -3.61
CA GLY A 267 3.15 -4.91 -4.46
C GLY A 267 4.19 -5.66 -5.29
N VAL A 268 4.16 -6.99 -5.29
CA VAL A 268 5.14 -7.85 -5.98
C VAL A 268 5.14 -7.56 -7.47
N ASN A 269 3.96 -7.42 -8.08
CA ASN A 269 3.83 -7.19 -9.51
C ASN A 269 4.43 -5.84 -9.93
N ALA A 270 4.20 -4.79 -9.14
CA ALA A 270 4.75 -3.47 -9.41
C ALA A 270 6.29 -3.45 -9.36
N LEU A 271 6.89 -4.20 -8.43
CA LEU A 271 8.35 -4.32 -8.28
C LEU A 271 8.99 -5.18 -9.36
N LEU A 272 8.39 -6.32 -9.71
CA LEU A 272 8.86 -7.20 -10.80
C LEU A 272 8.78 -6.52 -12.17
N ALA A 273 7.74 -5.73 -12.41
CA ALA A 273 7.60 -4.92 -13.63
C ALA A 273 8.65 -3.81 -13.74
N ARG A 274 9.47 -3.59 -12.71
CA ARG A 274 10.65 -2.70 -12.71
C ARG A 274 11.98 -3.47 -12.76
N GLY A 275 11.92 -4.80 -12.88
CA GLY A 275 13.10 -5.65 -12.97
C GLY A 275 13.84 -5.87 -11.65
N LEU A 276 13.18 -5.66 -10.51
CA LEU A 276 13.81 -5.97 -9.22
C LEU A 276 13.93 -7.48 -9.03
N SER A 277 15.12 -7.94 -8.63
CA SER A 277 15.46 -9.37 -8.47
C SER A 277 15.50 -9.84 -7.02
N ARG A 278 15.28 -8.93 -6.05
CA ARG A 278 15.27 -9.25 -4.62
C ARG A 278 14.15 -8.47 -3.93
N LEU A 279 13.23 -9.19 -3.30
CA LEU A 279 12.02 -8.63 -2.71
C LEU A 279 11.93 -9.03 -1.24
N LEU A 280 11.66 -8.06 -0.37
CA LEU A 280 11.20 -8.30 0.99
C LEU A 280 9.70 -8.05 1.00
N VAL A 281 8.89 -9.09 1.20
CA VAL A 281 7.43 -9.04 1.04
C VAL A 281 6.76 -9.27 2.39
N GLY A 282 6.24 -8.18 2.97
CA GLY A 282 5.44 -8.22 4.20
C GLY A 282 3.99 -8.58 3.89
N VAL A 283 3.55 -9.72 4.37
CA VAL A 283 2.15 -10.19 4.28
C VAL A 283 1.43 -9.70 5.53
N ASN A 284 1.00 -8.43 5.49
CA ASN A 284 0.34 -7.72 6.59
C ASN A 284 -1.13 -8.11 6.68
N THR A 285 -1.38 -9.34 7.12
CA THR A 285 -2.71 -9.96 7.11
C THR A 285 -3.28 -10.10 8.53
N ASP A 286 -4.61 -10.17 8.62
CA ASP A 286 -5.35 -10.69 9.76
C ASP A 286 -5.73 -12.18 9.60
N GLU A 287 -5.41 -12.78 8.45
CA GLU A 287 -5.65 -14.19 8.18
C GLU A 287 -4.60 -15.07 8.86
N LYS A 288 -5.05 -15.79 9.87
CA LYS A 288 -4.24 -16.79 10.56
C LYS A 288 -3.79 -17.88 9.60
N LEU A 289 -2.48 -18.13 9.52
CA LEU A 289 -1.93 -19.31 8.86
C LEU A 289 -2.39 -20.57 9.58
N GLN A 290 -3.17 -21.44 8.94
CA GLN A 290 -3.86 -22.52 9.64
C GLN A 290 -4.00 -23.79 8.80
N MET A 291 -4.25 -24.91 9.48
CA MET A 291 -4.62 -26.16 8.83
C MET A 291 -6.15 -26.27 8.79
N ILE A 292 -6.75 -26.36 7.60
CA ILE A 292 -8.18 -26.63 7.43
C ILE A 292 -8.33 -27.98 6.74
N GLY A 293 -8.80 -28.99 7.48
CA GLY A 293 -8.73 -30.37 7.01
C GLY A 293 -7.27 -30.80 6.82
N ASN A 294 -6.89 -31.05 5.57
CA ASN A 294 -5.51 -31.39 5.19
C ASN A 294 -4.79 -30.25 4.45
N ASP A 295 -5.44 -29.09 4.29
CA ASP A 295 -4.89 -27.97 3.55
C ASP A 295 -4.22 -26.96 4.49
N ILE A 296 -2.99 -26.56 4.15
CA ILE A 296 -2.30 -25.42 4.78
C ILE A 296 -2.84 -24.14 4.14
N VAL A 297 -3.70 -23.42 4.86
CA VAL A 297 -4.31 -22.18 4.39
C VAL A 297 -3.47 -20.98 4.83
N VAL A 298 -2.91 -20.30 3.83
CA VAL A 298 -2.21 -19.02 3.96
C VAL A 298 -3.13 -17.85 3.57
N SER A 299 -2.73 -16.63 3.92
CA SER A 299 -3.35 -15.37 3.49
C SER A 299 -3.77 -15.37 2.03
N SER A 300 -5.00 -14.92 1.76
CA SER A 300 -5.58 -14.81 0.42
C SER A 300 -4.77 -13.91 -0.55
N ASP A 301 -3.82 -13.12 -0.04
CA ASP A 301 -2.93 -12.27 -0.84
C ASP A 301 -1.82 -13.04 -1.58
N ILE A 302 -1.37 -14.20 -1.06
CA ILE A 302 -0.26 -14.97 -1.64
C ILE A 302 -0.67 -15.83 -2.84
N PRO A 303 -1.72 -16.68 -2.75
CA PRO A 303 -2.10 -17.63 -3.81
C PRO A 303 -2.31 -17.00 -5.20
N PRO A 304 -2.86 -15.78 -5.34
CA PRO A 304 -3.03 -15.15 -6.65
C PRO A 304 -1.74 -14.97 -7.44
N LEU A 305 -0.59 -14.77 -6.77
CA LEU A 305 0.72 -14.69 -7.43
C LEU A 305 1.12 -16.00 -8.11
N PHE A 306 0.54 -17.12 -7.68
CA PHE A 306 0.70 -18.47 -8.23
C PHE A 306 -0.46 -18.89 -9.14
N GLY A 307 -1.47 -18.03 -9.33
CA GLY A 307 -2.66 -18.30 -10.15
C GLY A 307 -3.77 -19.10 -9.44
N LEU A 308 -3.76 -19.10 -8.11
CA LEU A 308 -4.67 -19.90 -7.28
C LEU A 308 -5.54 -19.02 -6.38
N HIS A 309 -6.67 -19.57 -5.93
CA HIS A 309 -7.44 -19.06 -4.79
C HIS A 309 -8.01 -20.22 -3.96
N TYR A 310 -8.26 -19.98 -2.67
CA TYR A 310 -8.79 -21.01 -1.78
C TYR A 310 -10.32 -21.00 -1.79
N VAL A 311 -10.93 -22.17 -1.93
CA VAL A 311 -12.38 -22.37 -1.84
C VAL A 311 -12.68 -23.40 -0.76
N ALA A 312 -13.43 -23.00 0.26
CA ALA A 312 -13.79 -23.88 1.37
C ALA A 312 -14.43 -25.18 0.89
N GLY A 313 -13.90 -26.32 1.35
CA GLY A 313 -14.35 -27.65 0.96
C GLY A 313 -13.82 -28.16 -0.40
N LYS A 314 -13.15 -27.33 -1.20
CA LYS A 314 -12.46 -27.72 -2.44
C LYS A 314 -10.94 -27.59 -2.37
N GLY A 315 -10.42 -26.79 -1.46
CA GLY A 315 -8.99 -26.47 -1.37
C GLY A 315 -8.59 -25.34 -2.32
N TYR A 316 -7.32 -25.32 -2.72
CA TYR A 316 -6.81 -24.37 -3.69
C TYR A 316 -7.21 -24.78 -5.12
N VAL A 317 -7.87 -23.87 -5.83
CA VAL A 317 -8.29 -24.05 -7.23
C VAL A 317 -7.69 -22.96 -8.11
N LYS A 318 -7.61 -23.21 -9.42
CA LYS A 318 -7.01 -22.26 -10.36
C LYS A 318 -8.01 -21.20 -10.78
N TYR A 319 -7.54 -19.95 -10.90
CA TYR A 319 -8.35 -18.88 -11.48
C TYR A 319 -8.81 -19.15 -12.92
N SER A 320 -8.11 -20.01 -13.66
CA SER A 320 -8.50 -20.44 -15.01
C SER A 320 -9.67 -21.42 -15.03
N GLU A 321 -9.95 -22.08 -13.91
CA GLU A 321 -11.00 -23.09 -13.75
C GLU A 321 -12.20 -22.51 -12.99
N ASP A 322 -11.91 -21.73 -11.94
CA ASP A 322 -12.88 -20.97 -11.16
C ASP A 322 -12.38 -19.53 -11.04
N PRO A 323 -12.93 -18.57 -11.81
CA PRO A 323 -12.47 -17.19 -11.75
C PRO A 323 -12.85 -16.50 -10.42
N GLY A 324 -13.62 -17.15 -9.55
CA GLY A 324 -14.20 -16.54 -8.36
C GLY A 324 -15.32 -15.53 -8.67
N SER A 325 -15.86 -14.93 -7.61
CA SER A 325 -16.90 -13.90 -7.68
C SER A 325 -16.50 -12.67 -6.86
N GLY A 326 -17.24 -11.57 -7.04
CA GLY A 326 -17.03 -10.33 -6.27
C GLY A 326 -15.57 -9.83 -6.35
N ALA A 327 -14.99 -9.54 -5.18
CA ALA A 327 -13.61 -9.09 -5.05
C ALA A 327 -12.57 -10.12 -5.52
N THR A 328 -12.78 -11.39 -5.19
CA THR A 328 -11.84 -12.50 -5.48
C THR A 328 -11.49 -12.59 -6.96
N ARG A 329 -12.45 -12.28 -7.85
CA ARG A 329 -12.22 -12.37 -9.29
C ARG A 329 -11.17 -11.39 -9.81
N LEU A 330 -10.94 -10.28 -9.13
CA LEU A 330 -10.05 -9.22 -9.64
C LEU A 330 -8.57 -9.64 -9.58
N PHE A 331 -8.24 -10.49 -8.62
CA PHE A 331 -6.90 -11.07 -8.40
C PHE A 331 -6.50 -12.10 -9.47
N ARG A 332 -7.42 -12.53 -10.36
CA ARG A 332 -7.14 -13.52 -11.42
C ARG A 332 -6.03 -13.11 -12.39
N HIS A 333 -5.69 -11.81 -12.41
CA HIS A 333 -4.64 -11.24 -13.25
C HIS A 333 -3.26 -11.27 -12.60
N ASN A 334 -3.10 -11.75 -11.36
CA ASN A 334 -1.88 -11.51 -10.58
C ASN A 334 -0.74 -12.49 -10.81
N ARG A 335 -0.98 -13.59 -11.53
CA ARG A 335 -0.02 -14.69 -11.65
C ARG A 335 1.33 -14.22 -12.22
N VAL A 336 2.39 -14.43 -11.47
CA VAL A 336 3.79 -14.19 -11.86
C VAL A 336 4.74 -15.30 -11.45
N PHE A 337 4.27 -16.32 -10.73
CA PHE A 337 5.04 -17.49 -10.34
C PHE A 337 4.37 -18.78 -10.82
N HIS A 338 5.15 -19.88 -10.86
CA HIS A 338 4.62 -21.19 -11.23
C HIS A 338 3.84 -21.79 -10.07
N GLU A 339 2.63 -22.28 -10.36
CA GLU A 339 1.77 -23.01 -9.41
C GLU A 339 2.51 -24.10 -8.62
N SER A 340 3.44 -24.81 -9.26
CA SER A 340 4.24 -25.88 -8.67
C SER A 340 5.13 -25.43 -7.52
N ASP A 341 5.43 -24.13 -7.41
CA ASP A 341 6.32 -23.58 -6.37
C ASP A 341 5.55 -23.24 -5.08
N PHE A 342 4.20 -23.18 -5.14
CA PHE A 342 3.36 -22.79 -4.03
C PHE A 342 3.37 -23.79 -2.85
N PRO A 343 3.28 -25.12 -3.05
CA PRO A 343 3.28 -26.08 -1.94
C PRO A 343 4.54 -26.01 -1.06
N ALA A 344 5.71 -25.78 -1.68
CA ALA A 344 6.96 -25.63 -0.94
C ALA A 344 6.95 -24.41 -0.01
N LEU A 345 6.37 -23.29 -0.47
CA LEU A 345 6.18 -22.10 0.34
C LEU A 345 5.21 -22.37 1.50
N GLN A 346 4.03 -22.96 1.23
CA GLN A 346 3.05 -23.29 2.26
C GLN A 346 3.67 -24.16 3.37
N GLN A 347 4.39 -25.22 2.98
CA GLN A 347 5.03 -26.12 3.92
C GLN A 347 6.10 -25.42 4.76
N ALA A 348 6.92 -24.56 4.15
CA ALA A 348 7.95 -23.82 4.87
C ALA A 348 7.36 -22.81 5.86
N LEU A 349 6.32 -22.07 5.47
CA LEU A 349 5.60 -21.16 6.37
C LEU A 349 4.99 -21.93 7.54
N TRP A 350 4.31 -23.05 7.26
CA TRP A 350 3.68 -23.88 8.28
C TRP A 350 4.67 -24.47 9.27
N GLN A 351 5.82 -24.96 8.80
CA GLN A 351 6.89 -25.48 9.67
C GLN A 351 7.40 -24.42 10.65
N ARG A 352 7.66 -23.19 10.17
CA ARG A 352 8.09 -22.08 11.04
C ARG A 352 7.04 -21.78 12.11
N ARG A 353 5.77 -21.71 11.71
CA ARG A 353 4.65 -21.53 12.64
C ARG A 353 4.58 -22.64 13.68
N GLN A 354 4.70 -23.91 13.28
CA GLN A 354 4.63 -25.05 14.21
C GLN A 354 5.75 -25.06 15.25
N HIS A 355 6.91 -24.50 14.91
CA HIS A 355 8.03 -24.36 15.83
C HIS A 355 7.98 -23.08 16.68
N GLY A 356 6.95 -22.24 16.51
CA GLY A 356 6.83 -20.98 17.24
C GLY A 356 7.87 -19.93 16.83
N GLU A 357 8.42 -20.06 15.62
CA GLU A 357 9.48 -19.22 15.06
C GLU A 357 8.89 -18.08 14.22
N PRO A 358 9.67 -17.01 13.89
CA PRO A 358 9.27 -16.06 12.86
C PRO A 358 8.87 -16.78 11.57
N VAL A 359 7.67 -16.48 11.07
CA VAL A 359 7.14 -17.01 9.82
C VAL A 359 7.76 -16.23 8.64
N VAL A 360 9.08 -16.35 8.53
CA VAL A 360 9.93 -15.66 7.55
C VAL A 360 10.66 -16.71 6.70
N VAL A 361 10.34 -16.76 5.40
CA VAL A 361 10.82 -17.79 4.47
C VAL A 361 11.44 -17.13 3.23
N LYS A 362 12.68 -17.51 2.92
CA LYS A 362 13.34 -17.13 1.66
C LYS A 362 13.03 -18.19 0.58
N GLN A 363 12.65 -17.74 -0.60
CA GLN A 363 12.40 -18.57 -1.77
C GLN A 363 12.99 -17.92 -3.02
N THR A 364 13.62 -18.70 -3.90
CA THR A 364 14.01 -18.25 -5.23
C THR A 364 12.98 -18.76 -6.23
N LEU A 365 12.39 -17.85 -7.02
CA LEU A 365 11.27 -18.14 -7.92
C LEU A 365 11.61 -17.75 -9.35
N SER A 366 11.11 -18.53 -10.32
CA SER A 366 11.12 -18.12 -11.73
C SER A 366 9.97 -17.16 -12.00
N VAL A 367 10.25 -16.04 -12.68
CA VAL A 367 9.27 -14.99 -12.95
C VAL A 367 8.60 -15.23 -14.30
N LEU A 368 7.27 -15.42 -14.27
CA LEU A 368 6.42 -15.51 -15.46
C LEU A 368 6.12 -14.12 -16.04
N PRO A 369 5.95 -14.00 -17.37
CA PRO A 369 5.45 -12.77 -17.97
C PRO A 369 4.01 -12.50 -17.52
N ASN A 370 3.71 -11.24 -17.22
CA ASN A 370 2.37 -10.78 -16.89
C ASN A 370 2.09 -9.44 -17.59
N PRO A 371 1.43 -9.44 -18.76
CA PRO A 371 1.17 -8.22 -19.51
C PRO A 371 0.18 -7.28 -18.81
N TRP A 372 -0.67 -7.77 -17.91
CA TRP A 372 -1.59 -6.92 -17.13
C TRP A 372 -0.82 -5.95 -16.24
N PHE A 373 0.29 -6.40 -15.64
CA PHE A 373 1.13 -5.55 -14.79
C PHE A 373 2.39 -5.04 -15.49
N GLY A 374 2.61 -5.42 -16.75
CA GLY A 374 3.82 -5.10 -17.49
C GLY A 374 5.07 -5.83 -16.98
N VAL A 375 4.91 -7.01 -16.39
CA VAL A 375 6.02 -7.86 -15.96
C VAL A 375 6.54 -8.62 -17.18
N ALA A 376 7.81 -8.44 -17.51
CA ALA A 376 8.44 -9.06 -18.68
C ALA A 376 8.65 -10.58 -18.51
N GLY A 377 8.89 -11.05 -17.29
CA GLY A 377 9.24 -12.44 -17.01
C GLY A 377 10.64 -12.84 -17.48
N GLY A 378 10.93 -14.15 -17.44
CA GLY A 378 12.13 -14.75 -18.02
C GLY A 378 13.38 -14.75 -17.13
N GLY A 379 13.29 -14.23 -15.90
CA GLY A 379 14.38 -14.24 -14.92
C GLY A 379 14.00 -14.97 -13.63
N THR A 380 14.87 -14.89 -12.63
CA THR A 380 14.59 -15.34 -11.26
C THR A 380 14.54 -14.17 -10.30
N VAL A 381 13.83 -14.35 -9.19
CA VAL A 381 13.73 -13.40 -8.09
C VAL A 381 13.92 -14.13 -6.76
N ASP A 382 14.70 -13.55 -5.86
CA ASP A 382 14.72 -13.95 -4.45
C ASP A 382 13.62 -13.19 -3.71
N VAL A 383 12.73 -13.91 -3.03
CA VAL A 383 11.67 -13.36 -2.21
C VAL A 383 11.88 -13.79 -0.76
N LEU A 384 11.96 -12.82 0.15
CA LEU A 384 11.83 -13.04 1.58
C LEU A 384 10.38 -12.78 1.97
N TRP A 385 9.60 -13.84 2.09
CA TRP A 385 8.23 -13.81 2.58
C TRP A 385 8.23 -13.61 4.08
N MET A 386 7.51 -12.60 4.54
CA MET A 386 7.44 -12.19 5.93
C MET A 386 5.96 -12.19 6.31
N TYR A 387 5.50 -13.27 6.94
CA TYR A 387 4.08 -13.47 7.24
C TYR A 387 3.72 -12.95 8.63
N ASN A 388 2.69 -12.11 8.73
CA ASN A 388 2.18 -11.63 10.02
C ASN A 388 1.48 -12.79 10.75
N ASP A 389 2.10 -13.32 11.80
CA ASP A 389 1.54 -14.40 12.61
C ASP A 389 2.10 -14.33 14.03
N PHE A 390 1.46 -15.07 14.93
CA PHE A 390 1.94 -15.23 16.30
C PHE A 390 3.29 -15.95 16.33
N VAL A 391 4.23 -15.43 17.11
CA VAL A 391 5.59 -15.98 17.25
C VAL A 391 5.88 -16.31 18.71
N ASP A 392 5.79 -17.59 19.07
CA ASP A 392 5.99 -18.05 20.45
C ASP A 392 7.36 -17.66 21.00
N ALA A 393 8.40 -17.71 20.17
CA ALA A 393 9.76 -17.36 20.57
C ALA A 393 9.90 -15.89 21.01
N PHE A 394 9.18 -14.96 20.35
CA PHE A 394 9.11 -13.57 20.79
C PHE A 394 8.28 -13.46 22.07
N TRP A 395 7.10 -14.08 22.07
CA TRP A 395 6.14 -14.00 23.17
C TRP A 395 6.71 -14.51 24.51
N GLN A 396 7.47 -15.60 24.47
CA GLN A 396 8.07 -16.21 25.67
C GLN A 396 9.18 -15.35 26.30
N GLN A 397 9.76 -14.40 25.56
CA GLN A 397 10.76 -13.47 26.07
C GLN A 397 10.14 -12.27 26.78
N LEU A 398 8.82 -12.04 26.63
CA LEU A 398 8.13 -10.92 27.26
C LEU A 398 7.79 -11.22 28.72
N ASP A 399 7.91 -10.20 29.57
CA ASP A 399 7.36 -10.24 30.92
C ASP A 399 5.84 -10.48 30.90
N TRP A 400 5.33 -11.14 31.94
CA TRP A 400 3.92 -11.52 31.99
C TRP A 400 2.98 -10.31 31.99
N GLU A 401 3.40 -9.18 32.59
CA GLU A 401 2.65 -7.93 32.59
C GLU A 401 2.53 -7.35 31.17
N VAL A 402 3.61 -7.44 30.39
CA VAL A 402 3.65 -6.99 28.99
C VAL A 402 2.73 -7.84 28.13
N ARG A 403 2.78 -9.17 28.30
CA ARG A 403 1.86 -10.09 27.62
C ARG A 403 0.40 -9.78 27.92
N GLY A 404 0.07 -9.61 29.20
CA GLY A 404 -1.29 -9.25 29.63
C GLY A 404 -1.77 -7.91 29.04
N ALA A 405 -0.88 -6.91 28.97
CA ALA A 405 -1.21 -5.62 28.37
C ALA A 405 -1.46 -5.73 26.86
N ILE A 406 -0.64 -6.48 26.12
CA ILE A 406 -0.83 -6.71 24.68
C ILE A 406 -2.13 -7.45 24.41
N ASP A 407 -2.44 -8.48 25.19
CA ASP A 407 -3.68 -9.26 25.07
C ASP A 407 -4.92 -8.38 25.25
N VAL A 408 -4.91 -7.48 26.24
CA VAL A 408 -6.02 -6.54 26.49
C VAL A 408 -6.11 -5.48 25.39
N ALA A 409 -4.99 -4.82 25.08
CA ALA A 409 -4.90 -3.76 24.08
C ALA A 409 -5.29 -4.24 22.68
N GLY A 410 -4.91 -5.46 22.35
CA GLY A 410 -5.18 -6.09 21.06
C GLY A 410 -6.49 -6.85 20.99
N GLU A 411 -7.35 -6.82 22.03
CA GLU A 411 -8.59 -7.60 22.10
C GLU A 411 -8.36 -9.11 21.82
N LEU A 412 -7.26 -9.66 22.31
CA LEU A 412 -6.80 -11.05 22.07
C LEU A 412 -6.50 -11.38 20.60
N ALA A 413 -6.41 -10.38 19.72
CA ALA A 413 -6.15 -10.54 18.30
C ALA A 413 -4.67 -10.41 17.92
N PHE A 414 -3.75 -10.09 18.85
CA PHE A 414 -2.33 -9.89 18.52
C PHE A 414 -1.71 -11.14 17.84
N PRO A 415 -0.95 -10.99 16.73
CA PRO A 415 -0.66 -9.77 15.96
C PRO A 415 -1.58 -9.54 14.74
N LEU A 416 -2.68 -10.31 14.63
CA LEU A 416 -3.60 -10.38 13.50
C LEU A 416 -4.75 -9.37 13.61
N TYR A 417 -4.44 -8.08 13.57
CA TYR A 417 -5.46 -7.02 13.65
C TYR A 417 -6.22 -6.86 12.34
N ASN A 418 -7.55 -6.82 12.42
CA ASN A 418 -8.39 -6.60 11.24
C ASN A 418 -8.27 -5.17 10.72
N THR A 419 -7.85 -5.02 9.47
CA THR A 419 -7.56 -3.73 8.84
C THR A 419 -8.79 -2.91 8.46
N PHE A 420 -10.00 -3.39 8.72
CA PHE A 420 -11.26 -2.69 8.45
C PHE A 420 -12.07 -2.38 9.71
N THR A 421 -12.11 -3.31 10.67
CA THR A 421 -12.93 -3.20 11.88
C THR A 421 -12.13 -2.77 13.11
N GLN A 422 -10.82 -3.01 13.13
CA GLN A 422 -9.90 -2.62 14.21
C GLN A 422 -9.00 -1.46 13.79
N LEU A 423 -9.59 -0.42 13.18
CA LEU A 423 -8.87 0.77 12.69
C LEU A 423 -8.34 1.69 13.80
N LYS A 424 -8.79 1.48 15.05
CA LYS A 424 -8.41 2.29 16.22
C LYS A 424 -7.68 1.44 17.27
N LEU A 425 -6.40 1.21 17.03
CA LEU A 425 -5.51 0.53 17.98
C LEU A 425 -5.02 1.52 19.06
N ASP A 426 -4.62 1.04 20.23
CA ASP A 426 -3.90 1.87 21.19
C ASP A 426 -2.38 1.84 20.96
N ALA A 427 -1.63 2.64 21.71
CA ALA A 427 -0.18 2.70 21.60
C ALA A 427 0.50 1.35 21.93
N VAL A 428 -0.06 0.58 22.87
CA VAL A 428 0.49 -0.72 23.29
C VAL A 428 0.41 -1.71 22.15
N ALA A 429 -0.75 -1.86 21.52
CA ALA A 429 -0.95 -2.74 20.36
C ALA A 429 -0.04 -2.36 19.18
N VAL A 430 0.05 -1.05 18.88
CA VAL A 430 0.88 -0.53 17.80
C VAL A 430 2.37 -0.77 18.03
N ASN A 431 2.89 -0.42 19.21
CA ASN A 431 4.30 -0.64 19.54
C ASN A 431 4.66 -2.11 19.65
N ALA A 432 3.78 -2.95 20.22
CA ALA A 432 4.01 -4.38 20.30
C ALA A 432 4.17 -5.01 18.91
N LEU A 433 3.30 -4.63 17.97
CA LEU A 433 3.39 -5.09 16.59
C LEU A 433 4.67 -4.59 15.91
N ALA A 434 5.01 -3.31 16.09
CA ALA A 434 6.23 -2.73 15.53
C ALA A 434 7.50 -3.43 16.07
N HIS A 435 7.56 -3.72 17.37
CA HIS A 435 8.69 -4.41 17.99
C HIS A 435 8.77 -5.88 17.58
N LEU A 436 7.64 -6.60 17.47
CA LEU A 436 7.61 -7.96 16.91
C LEU A 436 8.25 -7.98 15.50
N TRP A 437 7.84 -7.05 14.64
CA TRP A 437 8.38 -6.95 13.28
C TRP A 437 9.87 -6.60 13.24
N CYS A 438 10.32 -5.67 14.09
CA CYS A 438 11.74 -5.36 14.20
C CYS A 438 12.54 -6.57 14.71
N TRP A 439 12.02 -7.31 15.67
CA TRP A 439 12.66 -8.51 16.20
C TRP A 439 12.74 -9.63 15.14
N ASN A 440 11.67 -9.86 14.39
CA ASN A 440 11.61 -10.84 13.30
C ASN A 440 12.65 -10.61 12.19
N LEU A 441 13.15 -9.37 12.04
CA LEU A 441 14.03 -8.99 10.92
C LEU A 441 15.45 -8.58 11.34
N ALA A 442 15.64 -8.14 12.59
CA ALA A 442 16.90 -7.52 12.99
C ALA A 442 17.50 -8.11 14.27
N ALA A 443 16.80 -8.99 14.99
CA ALA A 443 17.37 -9.64 16.16
C ALA A 443 18.48 -10.64 15.80
N ASP A 444 19.46 -10.80 16.69
CA ASP A 444 20.48 -11.86 16.61
C ASP A 444 19.96 -13.21 17.15
N TRP A 445 18.64 -13.36 17.28
CA TRP A 445 17.99 -14.62 17.67
C TRP A 445 18.09 -15.65 16.55
N THR A 446 18.39 -16.90 16.92
CA THR A 446 18.55 -18.03 15.99
C THR A 446 17.55 -19.14 16.35
N PRO A 447 16.89 -19.76 15.35
CA PRO A 447 16.00 -20.89 15.59
C PRO A 447 16.68 -22.03 16.37
N PRO A 448 16.00 -22.63 17.37
CA PRO A 448 16.50 -23.83 18.05
C PRO A 448 16.70 -25.01 17.09
N THR A 449 15.98 -25.02 15.98
CA THR A 449 16.09 -25.99 14.88
C THR A 449 17.36 -25.80 14.03
N GLY A 450 18.14 -24.75 14.31
CA GLY A 450 19.34 -24.36 13.57
C GLY A 450 19.04 -23.41 12.41
N GLY A 451 20.09 -22.82 11.82
CA GLY A 451 19.97 -21.89 10.69
C GLY A 451 20.61 -20.53 10.93
N GLN A 452 20.19 -19.55 10.15
CA GLN A 452 20.63 -18.16 10.29
C GLN A 452 19.83 -17.44 11.38
N SER A 453 20.45 -16.46 12.04
CA SER A 453 19.70 -15.53 12.87
C SER A 453 18.71 -14.71 12.02
N ASN A 454 17.68 -14.14 12.63
CA ASN A 454 16.72 -13.26 11.95
C ASN A 454 17.44 -12.18 11.13
N LYS A 455 18.39 -11.48 11.75
CA LYS A 455 19.24 -10.47 11.10
C LYS A 455 20.06 -11.03 9.94
N ALA A 456 20.69 -12.19 10.13
CA ALA A 456 21.53 -12.79 9.09
C ALA A 456 20.69 -13.23 7.88
N LEU A 457 19.49 -13.77 8.11
CA LEU A 457 18.55 -14.13 7.05
C LEU A 457 18.13 -12.89 6.24
N THR A 458 17.75 -11.80 6.90
CA THR A 458 17.39 -10.54 6.23
C THR A 458 18.58 -9.93 5.48
N LEU A 459 19.78 -9.92 6.08
CA LEU A 459 20.99 -9.41 5.42
C LEU A 459 21.41 -10.24 4.21
N SER A 460 21.05 -11.52 4.15
CA SER A 460 21.28 -12.38 2.98
C SER A 460 20.54 -11.93 1.72
N MET A 461 19.60 -10.99 1.83
CA MET A 461 18.93 -10.36 0.69
C MET A 461 19.74 -9.20 0.08
N PHE A 462 20.78 -8.72 0.77
CA PHE A 462 21.59 -7.56 0.34
C PHE A 462 23.03 -7.93 -0.02
N GLN A 463 23.46 -9.14 0.29
CA GLN A 463 24.73 -9.74 -0.15
C GLN A 463 24.58 -10.30 -1.57
#